data_AF-A0A951L142-F1
#
_entry.id   AF-A0A951L142-F1
#
_cell.length_a   1.000
_cell.length_b   1.000
_cell.length_c   1.000
_cell.angle_alpha   90.00
_cell.angle_beta   90.00
_cell.angle_gamma   90.00
#
_symmetry.space_group_name_H-M   'P 1'
#
loop_
_entity.id
_entity.type
_entity.pdbx_description
1 polymer ?
#
loop_
_entity_poly.entity_id
_entity_poly.type
_entity_poly.pdbx_seq_one_letter_code
_entity_poly.pdbx_strand_id
1 'polypeptide(L)'
;MSFRDELDRQRAQIMRAVRQAGNDWAEAMKAHKLAPPDAGFAARLRALSEAAEREQVAWEHAHAAGLMWRPIPGAENAEPPYELRAGTGRRGPGELWRRFDESVAALNRAITGSSAAQVADAFGELSDAAGALADAIAGEDEAAATASSRTAA
;
A
#
# COMPACT_ATOMS: atom_id res chain seq x y z
N MET A 1 26.76 -21.58 19.75
CA MET A 1 26.39 -20.65 18.65
C MET A 1 27.12 -19.35 18.89
N SER A 2 27.70 -18.76 17.84
CA SER A 2 28.42 -17.49 17.93
C SER A 2 27.48 -16.30 17.72
N PHE A 3 27.81 -15.15 18.28
CA PHE A 3 27.13 -13.86 18.02
C PHE A 3 27.05 -13.55 16.52
N ARG A 4 28.07 -13.95 15.75
CA ARG A 4 28.09 -13.79 14.29
C ARG A 4 26.99 -14.62 13.60
N ASP A 5 26.76 -15.85 14.06
CA ASP A 5 25.72 -16.74 13.50
C ASP A 5 24.30 -16.23 13.81
N GLU A 6 24.13 -15.49 14.90
CA GLU A 6 22.88 -14.85 15.27
C GLU A 6 22.57 -13.63 14.41
N LEU A 7 23.56 -12.77 14.20
CA LEU A 7 23.46 -11.63 13.28
C LEU A 7 23.16 -12.06 11.84
N ASP A 8 23.82 -13.12 11.36
CA ASP A 8 23.58 -13.63 10.00
C ASP A 8 22.16 -14.18 9.84
N ARG A 9 21.63 -14.88 10.86
CA ARG A 9 20.24 -15.36 10.88
C ARG A 9 19.23 -14.21 10.92
N GLN A 10 19.47 -13.21 11.78
CA GLN A 10 18.62 -12.04 11.88
C GLN A 10 18.56 -11.29 10.55
N ARG A 11 19.71 -11.07 9.91
CA ARG A 11 19.78 -10.43 8.59
C ARG A 11 19.04 -11.24 7.51
N ALA A 12 19.19 -12.57 7.53
CA ALA A 12 18.46 -13.44 6.60
C ALA A 12 16.93 -13.37 6.80
N GLN A 13 16.47 -13.29 8.05
CA GLN A 13 15.06 -13.12 8.38
C GLN A 13 14.51 -11.78 7.88
N ILE A 14 15.23 -10.69 8.09
CA ILE A 14 14.86 -9.36 7.59
C ILE A 14 14.75 -9.36 6.07
N MET A 15 15.75 -9.91 5.36
CA MET A 15 15.72 -9.99 3.89
C MET A 15 14.56 -10.85 3.37
N ARG A 16 14.17 -11.89 4.11
CA ARG A 16 12.99 -12.69 3.79
C ARG A 16 11.70 -11.90 3.98
N ALA A 17 11.60 -11.13 5.08
CA ALA A 17 10.44 -10.29 5.35
C ALA A 17 10.26 -9.21 4.27
N VAL A 18 11.34 -8.50 3.90
CA VAL A 18 11.34 -7.51 2.81
C VAL A 18 10.86 -8.13 1.49
N ARG A 19 11.37 -9.31 1.14
CA ARG A 19 10.94 -10.00 -0.08
C ARG A 19 9.47 -10.39 -0.05
N GLN A 20 8.98 -10.85 1.10
CA GLN A 20 7.58 -11.22 1.25
C GLN A 20 6.68 -9.99 1.13
N ALA A 21 7.01 -8.90 1.81
CA ALA A 21 6.27 -7.64 1.74
C ALA A 21 6.19 -7.12 0.29
N GLY A 22 7.30 -7.13 -0.45
CA GLY A 22 7.30 -6.74 -1.87
C GLY A 22 6.46 -7.64 -2.78
N ASN A 23 6.40 -8.94 -2.49
CA ASN A 23 5.51 -9.85 -3.23
C ASN A 23 4.02 -9.56 -2.93
N ASP A 24 3.69 -9.32 -1.66
CA ASP A 24 2.33 -8.99 -1.24
C ASP A 24 1.87 -7.66 -1.86
N TRP A 25 2.76 -6.66 -1.86
CA TRP A 25 2.55 -5.38 -2.54
C TRP A 25 2.28 -5.55 -4.03
N ALA A 26 3.12 -6.34 -4.72
CA ALA A 26 2.97 -6.61 -6.15
C ALA A 26 1.64 -7.32 -6.47
N GLU A 27 1.22 -8.29 -5.64
CA GLU A 27 -0.06 -8.97 -5.82
C GLU A 27 -1.25 -8.04 -5.52
N ALA A 28 -1.17 -7.17 -4.50
CA ALA A 28 -2.21 -6.17 -4.25
C ALA A 28 -2.37 -5.22 -5.46
N MET A 29 -1.26 -4.68 -5.98
CA MET A 29 -1.27 -3.81 -7.17
C MET A 29 -1.83 -4.52 -8.41
N LYS A 30 -1.51 -5.81 -8.58
CA LYS A 30 -2.03 -6.64 -9.67
C LYS A 30 -3.53 -6.90 -9.53
N ALA A 31 -4.03 -7.09 -8.30
CA ALA A 31 -5.47 -7.23 -8.05
C ALA A 31 -6.24 -6.01 -8.56
N HIS A 32 -5.70 -4.79 -8.34
CA HIS A 32 -6.31 -3.57 -8.87
C HIS A 32 -6.27 -3.49 -10.41
N LYS A 33 -5.23 -4.05 -11.03
CA LYS A 33 -5.09 -4.05 -12.50
C LYS A 33 -6.07 -5.01 -13.20
N LEU A 34 -6.41 -6.13 -12.56
CA LEU A 34 -7.18 -7.22 -13.18
C LEU A 34 -8.66 -7.23 -12.78
N ALA A 35 -9.07 -6.40 -11.83
CA ALA A 35 -10.41 -6.44 -11.30
C ALA A 35 -11.47 -5.94 -12.30
N PRO A 36 -12.66 -6.55 -12.31
CA PRO A 36 -13.84 -5.91 -12.87
C PRO A 36 -14.12 -4.59 -12.16
N PRO A 37 -14.64 -3.56 -12.87
CA PRO A 37 -15.02 -2.29 -12.25
C PRO A 37 -15.96 -2.50 -11.05
N ASP A 38 -15.72 -1.77 -9.97
CA ASP A 38 -16.50 -1.68 -8.73
C ASP A 38 -16.71 -2.96 -7.89
N ALA A 39 -16.54 -4.16 -8.44
CA ALA A 39 -16.78 -5.40 -7.70
C ALA A 39 -15.70 -5.63 -6.63
N GLY A 40 -16.01 -5.41 -5.35
CA GLY A 40 -15.08 -5.66 -4.23
C GLY A 40 -13.97 -4.61 -4.09
N PHE A 41 -14.20 -3.38 -4.56
CA PHE A 41 -13.20 -2.32 -4.56
C PHE A 41 -12.70 -1.95 -3.15
N ALA A 42 -13.59 -1.81 -2.16
CA ALA A 42 -13.21 -1.51 -0.78
C ALA A 42 -12.27 -2.58 -0.20
N ALA A 43 -12.53 -3.86 -0.47
CA ALA A 43 -11.68 -4.96 -0.02
C ALA A 43 -10.29 -4.94 -0.69
N ARG A 44 -10.20 -4.54 -1.97
CA ARG A 44 -8.91 -4.35 -2.65
C ARG A 44 -8.12 -3.18 -2.10
N LEU A 45 -8.78 -2.07 -1.75
CA LEU A 45 -8.14 -0.94 -1.08
C LEU A 45 -7.62 -1.33 0.31
N ARG A 46 -8.40 -2.12 1.07
CA ARG A 46 -7.93 -2.69 2.34
C ARG A 46 -6.71 -3.58 2.14
N ALA A 47 -6.74 -4.49 1.18
CA ALA A 47 -5.59 -5.36 0.89
C ALA A 47 -4.33 -4.57 0.46
N LEU A 48 -4.51 -3.45 -0.25
CA LEU A 48 -3.43 -2.54 -0.61
C LEU A 48 -2.85 -1.84 0.63
N SER A 49 -3.71 -1.34 1.52
CA SER A 49 -3.31 -0.75 2.81
C SER A 49 -2.49 -1.73 3.63
N GLU A 50 -3.00 -2.94 3.86
CA GLU A 50 -2.30 -3.98 4.63
C GLU A 50 -0.97 -4.40 3.99
N ALA A 51 -0.88 -4.42 2.66
CA ALA A 51 0.37 -4.71 1.97
C ALA A 51 1.40 -3.57 2.14
N ALA A 52 0.95 -2.31 2.10
CA ALA A 52 1.79 -1.15 2.37
C ALA A 52 2.29 -1.14 3.83
N GLU A 53 1.45 -1.47 4.80
CA GLU A 53 1.85 -1.62 6.20
C GLU A 53 2.96 -2.69 6.38
N ARG A 54 2.82 -3.82 5.68
CA ARG A 54 3.86 -4.87 5.71
C ARG A 54 5.19 -4.39 5.10
N GLU A 55 5.15 -3.59 4.05
CA GLU A 55 6.35 -2.95 3.49
C GLU A 55 6.97 -1.96 4.48
N GLN A 56 6.18 -1.09 5.11
CA GLN A 56 6.66 -0.17 6.15
C GLN A 56 7.43 -0.93 7.23
N VAL A 57 6.79 -1.92 7.88
CA VAL A 57 7.41 -2.68 8.98
C VAL A 57 8.66 -3.42 8.52
N ALA A 58 8.66 -3.99 7.32
CA ALA A 58 9.82 -4.69 6.79
C ALA A 58 11.00 -3.73 6.55
N TRP A 59 10.75 -2.53 6.02
CA TRP A 59 11.78 -1.54 5.75
C TRP A 59 12.26 -0.79 6.99
N GLU A 60 11.41 -0.60 8.01
CA GLU A 60 11.84 -0.14 9.33
C GLU A 60 12.87 -1.10 9.95
N HIS A 61 12.57 -2.39 9.96
CA HIS A 61 13.50 -3.41 10.43
C HIS A 61 14.77 -3.48 9.57
N ALA A 62 14.64 -3.33 8.25
CA ALA A 62 15.79 -3.29 7.35
C ALA A 62 16.69 -2.08 7.65
N HIS A 63 16.09 -0.90 7.84
CA HIS A 63 16.81 0.31 8.20
C HIS A 63 17.52 0.17 9.55
N ALA A 64 16.83 -0.35 10.57
CA ALA A 64 17.41 -0.60 11.89
C ALA A 64 18.61 -1.58 11.83
N ALA A 65 18.63 -2.50 10.85
CA ALA A 65 19.74 -3.39 10.58
C ALA A 65 20.82 -2.80 9.64
N GLY A 66 20.74 -1.51 9.31
CA GLY A 66 21.69 -0.80 8.45
C GLY A 66 21.58 -1.17 6.96
N LEU A 67 20.48 -1.79 6.53
CA LEU A 67 20.22 -2.05 5.12
C LEU A 67 19.73 -0.77 4.44
N MET A 68 20.09 -0.65 3.16
CA MET A 68 19.66 0.46 2.31
C MET A 68 18.64 -0.03 1.28
N TRP A 69 17.73 0.87 0.91
CA TRP A 69 16.86 0.64 -0.23
C TRP A 69 17.67 0.68 -1.52
N ARG A 70 17.31 -0.17 -2.48
CA ARG A 70 17.88 -0.11 -3.84
C ARG A 70 16.99 0.78 -4.70
N PRO A 71 17.46 1.96 -5.14
CA PRO A 71 16.67 2.86 -5.97
C PRO A 71 16.04 2.17 -7.18
N ILE A 72 14.82 2.60 -7.53
CA ILE A 72 14.14 2.25 -8.78
C ILE A 72 14.12 3.51 -9.66
N PRO A 73 15.07 3.67 -10.60
CA PRO A 73 15.13 4.85 -11.46
C PRO A 73 13.89 4.98 -12.36
N GLY A 74 13.36 6.20 -12.51
CA GLY A 74 12.20 6.48 -13.37
C GLY A 74 10.85 6.22 -12.71
N ALA A 75 10.82 5.81 -11.43
CA ALA A 75 9.59 5.55 -10.69
C ALA A 75 8.84 6.82 -10.27
N GLU A 76 9.47 8.00 -10.33
CA GLU A 76 8.87 9.27 -9.96
C GLU A 76 7.61 9.62 -10.79
N ASN A 77 7.53 9.09 -12.02
CA ASN A 77 6.41 9.28 -12.94
C ASN A 77 5.53 8.02 -13.08
N ALA A 78 5.70 7.02 -12.20
CA ALA A 78 4.92 5.80 -12.27
C ALA A 78 3.44 6.08 -11.98
N GLU A 79 2.58 5.74 -12.91
CA GLU A 79 1.13 5.88 -12.73
C GLU A 79 0.56 4.64 -12.04
N PRO A 80 -0.35 4.80 -11.08
CA PRO A 80 -1.04 3.68 -10.46
C PRO A 80 -1.99 2.98 -11.48
N PRO A 81 -2.48 1.77 -11.15
CA PRO A 81 -3.54 1.10 -11.90
C PRO A 81 -4.74 2.02 -12.19
N TYR A 82 -5.46 1.78 -13.30
CA TYR A 82 -6.48 2.69 -13.81
C TYR A 82 -7.56 3.07 -12.77
N GLU A 83 -8.06 2.10 -11.99
CA GLU A 83 -9.08 2.37 -10.95
C GLU A 83 -8.56 3.26 -9.81
N LEU A 84 -7.24 3.34 -9.64
CA LEU A 84 -6.56 4.18 -8.66
C LEU A 84 -6.06 5.50 -9.27
N ARG A 85 -6.43 5.87 -10.51
CA ARG A 85 -6.00 7.15 -11.14
C ARG A 85 -7.00 8.26 -10.91
N ALA A 86 -6.52 9.50 -10.85
CA ALA A 86 -7.38 10.65 -10.66
C ALA A 86 -8.30 10.82 -11.89
N GLY A 87 -9.54 11.28 -11.68
CA GLY A 87 -10.48 11.57 -12.76
C GLY A 87 -11.21 10.35 -13.36
N THR A 88 -11.07 9.15 -12.79
CA THR A 88 -11.74 7.93 -13.29
C THR A 88 -13.12 7.66 -12.69
N GLY A 89 -13.74 8.66 -12.05
CA GLY A 89 -15.04 8.48 -11.39
C GLY A 89 -14.94 7.76 -10.03
N ARG A 90 -13.82 7.95 -9.33
CA ARG A 90 -13.57 7.32 -8.02
C ARG A 90 -14.70 7.60 -7.03
N ARG A 91 -15.21 6.52 -6.40
CA ARG A 91 -16.18 6.59 -5.30
C ARG A 91 -15.49 6.95 -3.99
N GLY A 92 -16.24 7.48 -3.03
CA GLY A 92 -15.71 7.89 -1.73
C GLY A 92 -15.25 9.36 -1.65
N PRO A 93 -14.80 9.80 -0.46
CA PRO A 93 -14.53 11.21 -0.19
C PRO A 93 -13.33 11.75 -0.97
N GLY A 94 -13.52 12.86 -1.71
CA GLY A 94 -12.45 13.48 -2.51
C GLY A 94 -11.23 13.93 -1.69
N GLU A 95 -11.43 14.32 -0.43
CA GLU A 95 -10.34 14.67 0.49
C GLU A 95 -9.42 13.47 0.77
N LEU A 96 -10.00 12.27 0.98
CA LEU A 96 -9.23 11.06 1.24
C LEU A 96 -8.46 10.62 -0.03
N TRP A 97 -9.08 10.80 -1.20
CA TRP A 97 -8.40 10.58 -2.47
C TRP A 97 -7.22 11.52 -2.70
N ARG A 98 -7.35 12.80 -2.32
CA ARG A 98 -6.23 13.74 -2.39
C ARG A 98 -5.05 13.27 -1.53
N ARG A 99 -5.31 12.83 -0.30
CA ARG A 99 -4.27 12.29 0.59
C ARG A 99 -3.61 11.05 0.00
N PHE A 100 -4.41 10.13 -0.53
CA PHE A 100 -3.89 8.94 -1.21
C PHE A 100 -2.99 9.31 -2.39
N ASP A 101 -3.42 10.25 -3.25
CA ASP A 101 -2.62 10.71 -4.40
C ASP A 101 -1.31 11.39 -3.96
N GLU A 102 -1.35 12.18 -2.89
CA GLU A 102 -0.16 12.78 -2.27
C GLU A 102 0.81 11.72 -1.74
N SER A 103 0.30 10.69 -1.03
CA SER A 103 1.09 9.57 -0.53
C SER A 103 1.69 8.71 -1.64
N VAL A 104 0.95 8.46 -2.73
CA VAL A 104 1.49 7.79 -3.93
C VAL A 104 2.64 8.60 -4.53
N ALA A 105 2.47 9.91 -4.66
CA ALA A 105 3.53 10.78 -5.18
C ALA A 105 4.74 10.83 -4.24
N ALA A 106 4.53 10.81 -2.92
CA ALA A 106 5.59 10.71 -1.92
C ALA A 106 6.36 9.39 -2.02
N LEU A 107 5.65 8.27 -2.12
CA LEU A 107 6.24 6.94 -2.31
C LEU A 107 7.06 6.86 -3.59
N ASN A 108 6.50 7.31 -4.71
CA ASN A 108 7.20 7.35 -6.01
C ASN A 108 8.51 8.13 -5.93
N ARG A 109 8.55 9.25 -5.18
CA ARG A 109 9.80 9.98 -4.91
C ARG A 109 10.74 9.20 -3.99
N ALA A 110 10.24 8.65 -2.88
CA ALA A 110 11.04 7.93 -1.90
C ALA A 110 11.78 6.73 -2.51
N ILE A 111 11.10 5.94 -3.34
CA ILE A 111 11.69 4.73 -3.97
C ILE A 111 12.76 5.04 -5.03
N THR A 112 12.89 6.30 -5.47
CA THR A 112 14.01 6.75 -6.31
C THR A 112 15.26 7.12 -5.50
N GLY A 113 15.09 7.38 -4.20
CA GLY A 113 16.18 7.57 -3.25
C GLY A 113 16.78 6.24 -2.79
N SER A 114 17.77 6.27 -1.90
CA SER A 114 18.38 5.05 -1.28
C SER A 114 18.02 4.87 0.20
N SER A 115 17.21 5.76 0.76
CA SER A 115 16.87 5.75 2.19
C SER A 115 15.77 4.73 2.49
N ALA A 116 16.13 3.66 3.20
CA ALA A 116 15.15 2.67 3.68
C ALA A 116 14.13 3.29 4.64
N ALA A 117 14.54 4.25 5.47
CA ALA A 117 13.64 4.96 6.38
C ALA A 117 12.58 5.77 5.61
N GLN A 118 12.99 6.56 4.60
CA GLN A 118 12.05 7.35 3.80
C GLN A 118 11.07 6.46 3.01
N VAL A 119 11.54 5.29 2.54
CA VAL A 119 10.67 4.32 1.89
C VAL A 119 9.67 3.73 2.86
N ALA A 120 10.09 3.39 4.08
CA ALA A 120 9.20 2.91 5.12
C ALA A 120 8.12 3.95 5.49
N ASP A 121 8.53 5.20 5.76
CA ASP A 121 7.61 6.30 6.08
C ASP A 121 6.56 6.49 4.97
N ALA A 122 7.00 6.48 3.70
CA ALA A 122 6.09 6.67 2.57
C ALA A 122 5.12 5.49 2.38
N PHE A 123 5.55 4.26 2.66
CA PHE A 123 4.64 3.11 2.69
C PHE A 123 3.62 3.23 3.84
N GLY A 124 4.02 3.74 5.00
CA GLY A 124 3.12 3.99 6.12
C GLY A 124 2.06 5.04 5.79
N GLU A 125 2.46 6.18 5.23
CA GLU A 125 1.53 7.22 4.78
C GLU A 125 0.52 6.68 3.76
N LEU A 126 0.98 5.85 2.81
CA LEU A 126 0.11 5.23 1.83
C LEU A 126 -0.83 4.19 2.45
N SER A 127 -0.35 3.41 3.43
CA SER A 127 -1.16 2.47 4.18
C SER A 127 -2.34 3.17 4.86
N ASP A 128 -2.06 4.25 5.59
CA ASP A 128 -3.07 5.04 6.31
C ASP A 128 -4.10 5.64 5.35
N ALA A 129 -3.64 6.24 4.26
CA ALA A 129 -4.54 6.83 3.26
C ALA A 129 -5.42 5.79 2.56
N ALA A 130 -4.85 4.63 2.18
CA ALA A 130 -5.59 3.54 1.56
C ALA A 130 -6.59 2.89 2.53
N GLY A 131 -6.22 2.74 3.80
CA GLY A 131 -7.08 2.20 4.85
C GLY A 131 -8.29 3.10 5.11
N ALA A 132 -8.06 4.40 5.23
CA ALA A 132 -9.14 5.39 5.41
C ALA A 132 -10.12 5.39 4.22
N LEU A 133 -9.61 5.26 2.98
CA LEU A 133 -10.46 5.12 1.79
C LEU A 133 -11.27 3.82 1.82
N ALA A 134 -10.63 2.70 2.17
CA ALA A 134 -11.32 1.41 2.26
C ALA A 134 -12.48 1.46 3.26
N ASP A 135 -12.25 2.06 4.44
CA ASP A 135 -13.27 2.22 5.48
C ASP A 135 -14.44 3.11 5.03
N ALA A 136 -14.13 4.26 4.43
CA ALA A 136 -15.15 5.18 3.94
C ALA A 136 -16.03 4.54 2.85
N ILE A 137 -15.41 3.87 1.88
CA ILE A 137 -16.12 3.24 0.76
C ILE A 137 -16.93 2.03 1.23
N ALA A 138 -16.39 1.22 2.16
CA ALA A 138 -17.14 0.12 2.76
C ALA A 138 -18.40 0.62 3.49
N GLY A 139 -18.28 1.71 4.25
CA GLY A 139 -19.43 2.34 4.91
C GLY A 139 -20.50 2.84 3.92
N GLU A 140 -20.08 3.41 2.79
CA GLU A 140 -20.99 3.80 1.71
C GLU A 140 -21.71 2.59 1.08
N ASP A 141 -20.99 1.49 0.85
CA ASP A 141 -21.53 0.25 0.29
C ASP A 141 -22.57 -0.40 1.24
N GLU A 142 -22.29 -0.44 2.54
CA GLU A 142 -23.21 -0.95 3.57
C GLU A 142 -24.49 -0.09 3.69
N ALA A 143 -24.34 1.23 3.64
CA ALA A 143 -25.48 2.15 3.68
C ALA A 143 -26.38 1.98 2.44
N ALA A 144 -25.79 1.82 1.25
CA ALA A 144 -26.52 1.59 0.01
C ALA A 144 -27.28 0.25 0.03
N ALA A 145 -26.66 -0.82 0.50
CA ALA A 145 -27.29 -2.14 0.64
C ALA A 145 -28.49 -2.10 1.60
N THR A 146 -28.36 -1.38 2.72
CA THR A 146 -29.43 -1.19 3.70
C THR A 146 -30.59 -0.37 3.15
N ALA A 147 -30.32 0.66 2.33
CA ALA A 147 -31.36 1.46 1.69
C ALA A 147 -32.14 0.65 0.62
N SER A 148 -31.45 -0.18 -0.15
CA SER A 148 -32.08 -1.06 -1.15
C SER A 148 -33.02 -2.08 -0.50
N SER A 149 -32.59 -2.71 0.60
CA SER A 149 -33.37 -3.70 1.34
C SER A 149 -34.67 -3.13 1.94
N ARG A 150 -34.67 -1.85 2.36
CA ARG A 150 -35.86 -1.17 2.90
C ARG A 150 -36.87 -0.75 1.83
N THR A 151 -36.43 -0.52 0.60
CA THR A 151 -37.33 -0.17 -0.52
C THR A 151 -38.04 -1.40 -1.09
N ALA A 152 -37.46 -2.59 -0.88
CA ALA A 152 -37.99 -3.86 -1.37
C ALA A 152 -38.97 -4.57 -0.41
N ALA A 153 -39.21 -4.01 0.79
CA ALA A 153 -40.11 -4.52 1.82
C ALA A 153 -41.39 -3.67 1.91
#